data_AF-A0A964AUN4-F1
#
_entry.id   AF-A0A964AUN4-F1
#
_cell.length_a   1.000
_cell.length_b   1.000
_cell.length_c   1.000
_cell.angle_alpha   90.00
_cell.angle_beta   90.00
_cell.angle_gamma   90.00
#
_symmetry.space_group_name_H-M   'P 1'
#
loop_
_entity.id
_entity.type
_entity.pdbx_description
1 polymer ?
#
loop_
_entity_poly.entity_id
_entity_poly.type
_entity_poly.pdbx_seq_one_letter_code
_entity_poly.pdbx_strand_id
1 'polypeptide(L)' 'MTKPLLSALALLGALTLAACGDKEAACTDGDFQCDGDVLQECGSGGWEDVQDCSTDGMMCHAEMGHCMEMSDDSGGM' A
#
# COMPACT_ATOMS: atom_id res chain seq x y z
N MET A 1 -37.89 10.02 5.19
CA MET A 1 -39.13 9.79 4.41
C MET A 1 -38.80 10.02 2.95
N THR A 2 -38.94 8.94 2.15
CA THR A 2 -39.35 8.95 0.73
C THR A 2 -38.74 10.01 -0.21
N LYS A 3 -37.73 9.66 -1.04
CA LYS A 3 -37.85 8.97 -2.36
C LYS A 3 -37.92 9.99 -3.54
N PRO A 4 -37.75 9.61 -4.82
CA PRO A 4 -36.69 8.83 -5.49
C PRO A 4 -36.46 9.36 -6.95
N LEU A 5 -35.83 8.57 -7.83
CA LEU A 5 -35.91 8.62 -9.31
C LEU A 5 -35.18 9.82 -9.95
N LEU A 6 -34.37 9.79 -11.01
CA LEU A 6 -34.06 8.88 -12.12
C LEU A 6 -32.60 9.24 -12.51
N SER A 7 -31.69 8.27 -12.69
CA SER A 7 -31.35 7.79 -14.03
C SER A 7 -30.56 6.49 -13.84
N ALA A 8 -31.20 5.32 -13.88
CA ALA A 8 -31.54 4.63 -15.14
C ALA A 8 -30.31 4.27 -16.01
N LEU A 9 -29.34 3.55 -15.42
CA LEU A 9 -28.37 2.70 -16.15
C LEU A 9 -27.88 1.56 -15.24
N ALA A 10 -28.83 0.79 -14.70
CA ALA A 10 -28.56 -0.45 -13.97
C ALA A 10 -29.48 -1.56 -14.48
N LEU A 11 -29.20 -2.11 -15.67
CA LEU A 11 -29.82 -3.34 -16.16
C LEU A 11 -28.82 -4.10 -17.06
N LEU A 12 -27.83 -4.74 -16.41
CA LEU A 12 -27.08 -5.95 -16.78
C LEU A 12 -25.64 -5.84 -16.24
N GLY A 13 -25.45 -6.24 -14.98
CA GLY A 13 -24.15 -6.29 -14.32
C GLY A 13 -24.18 -5.67 -12.93
N ALA A 14 -24.59 -6.46 -11.95
CA ALA A 14 -24.31 -6.14 -10.56
C ALA A 14 -22.79 -6.21 -10.33
N LEU A 15 -22.11 -5.07 -10.35
CA LEU A 15 -20.89 -4.87 -9.58
C LEU A 15 -20.85 -3.41 -9.13
N THR A 16 -21.49 -3.20 -7.99
CA THR A 16 -21.36 -2.01 -7.17
C THR A 16 -19.90 -1.88 -6.72
N LEU A 17 -19.07 -1.15 -7.45
CA LEU A 17 -17.85 -0.57 -6.89
C LEU A 17 -17.96 0.94 -6.91
N ALA A 18 -18.80 1.44 -5.99
CA ALA A 18 -18.45 2.67 -5.32
C ALA A 18 -17.24 2.35 -4.44
N ALA A 19 -16.04 2.61 -4.95
CA ALA A 19 -14.82 2.71 -4.13
C ALA A 19 -14.13 4.03 -4.49
N CYS A 20 -14.85 5.14 -4.32
CA CYS A 20 -14.23 6.43 -4.07
C CYS A 20 -14.72 6.83 -2.68
N GLY A 21 -14.31 6.06 -1.68
CA GLY A 21 -14.95 6.07 -0.37
C GLY A 21 -14.06 5.63 0.77
N ASP A 22 -12.76 5.53 0.60
CA ASP A 22 -11.86 5.23 1.71
C ASP A 22 -11.18 6.55 2.07
N LYS A 23 -11.76 7.24 3.07
CA LYS A 23 -10.91 7.97 4.01
C LYS A 23 -10.11 6.91 4.74
N GLU A 24 -9.12 6.37 4.02
CA GLU A 24 -8.14 5.42 4.50
C GLU A 24 -7.52 6.06 5.74
N ALA A 25 -7.51 5.36 6.87
CA ALA A 25 -6.46 5.66 7.84
C ALA A 25 -5.15 5.62 7.03
N ALA A 26 -4.34 6.68 7.05
CA ALA A 26 -3.21 6.77 6.12
C ALA A 26 -2.31 5.52 6.22
N CYS A 27 -2.28 4.92 7.41
CA CYS A 27 -1.69 3.62 7.76
C CYS A 27 -2.06 3.24 9.22
N THR A 28 -1.77 2.01 9.67
CA THR A 28 -1.82 1.63 11.10
C THR A 28 -0.43 1.79 11.70
N ASP A 29 -0.29 2.40 12.88
CA ASP A 29 1.02 2.49 13.56
C ASP A 29 1.74 1.13 13.62
N GLY A 30 2.98 1.10 13.11
CA GLY A 30 3.78 -0.11 12.96
C GLY A 30 3.55 -0.90 11.66
N ASP A 31 2.67 -0.45 10.75
CA ASP A 31 2.64 -0.92 9.36
C ASP A 31 3.86 -0.43 8.59
N PHE A 32 4.28 -1.20 7.59
CA PHE A 32 5.36 -0.85 6.67
C PHE A 32 4.83 -0.73 5.24
N GLN A 33 5.38 0.22 4.48
CA GLN A 33 5.13 0.39 3.06
C GLN A 33 6.43 0.72 2.32
N CYS A 34 6.47 0.41 1.02
CA CYS A 34 7.51 0.84 0.13
C CYS A 34 7.01 2.00 -0.73
N ASP A 35 7.61 3.19 -0.56
CA ASP A 35 7.49 4.30 -1.52
C ASP A 35 8.63 4.18 -2.53
N GLY A 36 8.39 3.41 -3.59
CA GLY A 36 9.45 3.00 -4.51
C GLY A 36 10.47 2.09 -3.81
N ASP A 37 11.68 2.61 -3.62
CA ASP A 37 12.78 1.93 -2.93
C ASP A 37 12.96 2.38 -1.47
N VAL A 38 12.14 3.33 -0.99
CA VAL A 38 12.19 3.82 0.39
C VAL A 38 11.20 3.06 1.25
N LEU A 39 11.70 2.41 2.30
CA LEU A 39 10.90 1.79 3.34
C LEU A 39 10.39 2.87 4.29
N GLN A 40 9.06 2.94 4.39
CA GLN A 40 8.35 3.81 5.33
C GLN A 40 7.67 2.98 6.41
N GLU A 41 7.69 3.49 7.63
CA GLU A 41 6.93 2.96 8.76
C GLU A 41 5.82 3.95 9.11
N CYS A 42 4.65 3.41 9.42
CA CYS A 42 3.57 4.23 9.90
C CYS A 42 3.81 4.67 11.34
N GLY A 43 3.92 5.97 11.56
CA GLY A 43 3.94 6.59 12.88
C GLY A 43 2.85 7.63 13.02
N SER A 44 2.04 7.55 14.07
CA SER A 44 0.96 8.50 14.37
C SER A 44 -0.03 8.71 13.22
N GLY A 45 -0.28 7.67 12.42
CA GLY A 45 -1.12 7.73 11.24
C GLY A 45 -0.53 8.53 10.07
N GLY A 46 0.80 8.61 9.99
CA GLY A 46 1.55 9.13 8.84
C GLY A 46 2.68 8.19 8.46
N TRP A 47 3.00 8.13 7.16
CA TRP A 47 4.15 7.38 6.68
C TRP A 47 5.43 8.19 6.89
N GLU A 48 6.38 7.61 7.61
CA GLU A 48 7.68 8.22 7.91
C GLU A 48 8.78 7.39 7.24
N ASP A 49 9.71 8.04 6.54
CA ASP A 49 10.85 7.38 5.90
C ASP A 49 11.79 6.78 6.95
N VAL A 50 11.95 5.45 6.94
CA VAL A 50 12.83 4.74 7.87
C VAL A 50 14.14 4.36 7.21
N GLN A 51 14.10 3.89 5.96
CA GLN A 51 15.30 3.42 5.27
C GLN A 51 15.17 3.56 3.74
N ASP A 52 16.21 4.05 3.07
CA ASP A 52 16.28 4.06 1.61
C ASP A 52 17.07 2.84 1.10
N CYS A 53 16.35 1.86 0.57
CA CYS A 53 16.95 0.63 0.04
C CYS A 53 17.74 0.88 -1.26
N SER A 54 17.42 1.96 -2.00
CA SER A 54 18.10 2.32 -3.26
C SER A 54 19.57 2.66 -3.02
N THR A 55 19.86 3.31 -1.89
CA THR A 55 21.23 3.70 -1.51
C THR A 55 22.14 2.49 -1.31
N ASP A 56 21.60 1.38 -0.80
CA ASP A 56 22.34 0.13 -0.58
C ASP A 56 22.21 -0.86 -1.75
N GLY A 57 21.48 -0.52 -2.82
CA GLY A 57 21.20 -1.43 -3.94
C GLY A 57 20.29 -2.61 -3.57
N MET A 58 19.49 -2.45 -2.51
CA MET A 58 18.54 -3.43 -1.99
C MET A 58 17.12 -3.16 -2.51
N MET A 59 16.25 -4.16 -2.42
CA MET A 59 14.81 -3.99 -2.63
C MET A 59 14.08 -3.69 -1.32
N CYS A 60 13.11 -2.78 -1.38
CA CYS A 60 12.18 -2.60 -0.28
C CYS A 60 11.20 -3.77 -0.19
N HIS A 61 11.08 -4.36 1.00
CA HIS A 61 10.10 -5.41 1.31
C HIS A 61 9.21 -4.98 2.49
N ALA A 62 8.08 -4.34 2.17
CA ALA A 62 7.07 -3.92 3.14
C ALA A 62 6.51 -5.10 3.97
N GLU A 63 6.33 -6.28 3.37
CA GLU A 63 5.84 -7.48 4.08
C GLU A 63 6.79 -7.95 5.20
N MET A 64 8.09 -7.68 5.05
CA MET A 64 9.13 -8.01 6.05
C MET A 64 9.53 -6.79 6.89
N GLY A 65 9.08 -5.59 6.51
CA GLY A 65 9.45 -4.32 7.13
C GLY A 65 10.94 -4.00 7.03
N HIS A 66 11.64 -4.49 6.00
CA HIS A 66 13.09 -4.35 5.86
C HIS A 66 13.52 -4.25 4.39
N CYS A 67 14.66 -3.59 4.15
CA CYS A 67 15.37 -3.69 2.88
C CYS A 67 16.07 -5.04 2.78
N MET A 68 15.88 -5.74 1.67
CA MET A 68 16.57 -7.00 1.39
C MET A 68 17.25 -6.93 0.04
N GLU A 69 18.49 -7.43 -0.02
CA GLU A 69 19.12 -7.71 -1.30
C GLU A 69 18.24 -8.70 -2.06
N MET A 70 17.99 -8.45 -3.35
CA MET A 70 17.49 -9.50 -4.22
C MET A 70 18.56 -10.57 -4.14
N SER A 71 18.28 -11.66 -3.42
CA SER A 71 19.28 -12.70 -3.23
C SER A 71 19.56 -13.33 -4.58
N ASP A 72 20.60 -12.83 -5.25
CA ASP A 72 21.39 -13.60 -6.18
C ASP A 72 21.93 -14.79 -5.38
N ASP A 73 21.21 -15.91 -5.48
CA ASP A 73 21.70 -17.25 -5.21
C ASP A 73 23.04 -17.44 -5.93
N SER A 74 24.14 -17.11 -5.25
CA SER A 74 25.50 -17.26 -5.75
C SER A 74 26.50 -17.38 -4.60
N GLY A 75 26.43 -18.52 -3.91
CA GLY A 75 27.59 -19.36 -3.58
C GLY A 75 28.62 -18.89 -2.54
N GLY A 76 28.80 -19.71 -1.50
CA GLY A 76 30.13 -19.94 -0.94
C GLY A 76 30.21 -20.22 0.55
N MET A 77 30.03 -21.48 0.96
CA MET A 77 31.12 -22.37 1.41
C MET A 77 30.61 -23.75 1.81
#